data_AF-A0A3C1VYU6-F1
#
_entry.id   AF-A0A3C1VYU6-F1
#
_cell.length_a   1.000
_cell.length_b   1.000
_cell.length_c   1.000
_cell.angle_alpha   90.00
_cell.angle_beta   90.00
_cell.angle_gamma   90.00
#
_symmetry.space_group_name_H-M   'P 1'
#
loop_
_entity.id
_entity.type
_entity.pdbx_description
1 polymer ?
#
loop_
_entity_poly.entity_id
_entity_poly.type
_entity_poly.pdbx_seq_one_letter_code
_entity_poly.pdbx_strand_id
1 'polypeptide(L)'
;WENTNCKTKNKIDCIGYISSAGDLFIPKTIISSDAVLARSEANQTKIIELYTDYQDYQILSGDMIITSFSRTDIDQLTFEPNVKVILGYQQQEQRLERFIKAYSKLKPSKKINQITFDMRYPKGFTLSY
;
A
#
# COMPACT_ATOMS: atom_id res chain seq x y z
N TRP A 1 -5.67 -6.58 7.31
CA TRP A 1 -5.88 -5.16 7.58
C TRP A 1 -5.39 -4.83 8.99
N GLU A 2 -4.68 -3.73 9.16
CA GLU A 2 -4.26 -3.19 10.47
C GLU A 2 -4.80 -1.75 10.64
N ASN A 3 -5.36 -1.45 11.82
CA ASN A 3 -5.84 -0.12 12.15
C ASN A 3 -4.68 0.83 12.49
N THR A 4 -4.55 1.95 11.77
CA THR A 4 -3.48 2.94 11.99
C THR A 4 -3.58 3.68 13.32
N ASN A 5 -4.76 3.72 13.94
CA ASN A 5 -4.98 4.42 15.22
C ASN A 5 -4.65 3.55 16.45
N CYS A 6 -4.29 2.28 16.24
CA CYS A 6 -3.97 1.38 17.32
C CYS A 6 -2.53 1.54 17.82
N LYS A 7 -2.37 1.97 19.07
CA LYS A 7 -1.07 2.13 19.73
C LYS A 7 -0.42 0.79 20.12
N THR A 8 -1.21 -0.28 20.27
CA THR A 8 -0.72 -1.62 20.60
C THR A 8 -1.44 -2.67 19.74
N LYS A 9 -0.68 -3.62 19.19
CA LYS A 9 -1.18 -4.69 18.30
C LYS A 9 -2.10 -5.71 18.98
N ASN A 10 -2.37 -5.57 20.28
CA ASN A 10 -3.05 -6.58 21.11
C ASN A 10 -4.47 -6.20 21.55
N LYS A 11 -5.08 -5.14 20.98
CA LYS A 11 -6.52 -4.92 21.14
C LYS A 11 -7.27 -5.70 20.06
N ILE A 12 -8.36 -6.35 20.47
CA ILE A 12 -9.19 -7.21 19.63
C ILE A 12 -9.67 -6.49 18.35
N ASP A 13 -9.76 -5.16 18.36
CA ASP A 13 -10.30 -4.36 17.25
C ASP A 13 -9.25 -3.69 16.34
N CYS A 14 -8.00 -4.17 16.36
CA CYS A 14 -6.89 -3.53 15.62
C CYS A 14 -6.42 -4.30 14.39
N ILE A 15 -6.85 -5.54 14.22
CA ILE A 15 -6.48 -6.41 13.11
C ILE A 15 -7.74 -7.10 12.61
N GLY A 16 -7.87 -7.18 11.29
CA GLY A 16 -9.00 -7.81 10.63
C GLY A 16 -8.70 -8.09 9.17
N TYR A 17 -9.73 -8.39 8.43
CA TYR A 17 -9.65 -8.75 7.02
C TYR A 17 -10.67 -7.92 6.24
N ILE A 18 -10.34 -7.66 4.99
CA ILE A 18 -11.24 -7.00 4.04
C ILE A 18 -11.71 -8.07 3.08
N SER A 19 -13.03 -8.25 2.95
CA SER A 19 -13.62 -9.20 2.01
C SER A 19 -13.43 -8.73 0.57
N SER A 20 -13.69 -9.59 -0.41
CA SER A 20 -13.69 -9.20 -1.82
C SER A 20 -14.79 -8.19 -2.19
N ALA A 21 -15.75 -7.96 -1.28
CA ALA A 21 -16.79 -6.94 -1.39
C ALA A 21 -16.41 -5.61 -0.69
N GLY A 22 -15.21 -5.53 -0.09
CA GLY A 22 -14.75 -4.33 0.63
C GLY A 22 -15.23 -4.24 2.10
N ASP A 23 -15.77 -5.33 2.66
CA ASP A 23 -16.26 -5.34 4.04
C ASP A 23 -15.14 -5.63 5.02
N LEU A 24 -14.97 -4.78 6.04
CA LEU A 24 -14.10 -5.08 7.16
C LEU A 24 -14.77 -6.06 8.11
N PHE A 25 -14.07 -7.16 8.42
CA PHE A 25 -14.44 -8.06 9.50
C PHE A 25 -13.26 -8.32 10.44
N ILE A 26 -13.56 -8.29 11.73
CA ILE A 26 -12.61 -8.51 12.82
C ILE A 26 -12.97 -9.83 13.50
N PRO A 27 -12.26 -10.93 13.21
CA PRO A 27 -12.58 -12.22 13.80
C PRO A 27 -12.01 -12.34 15.21
N LYS A 28 -12.61 -13.22 16.02
CA LYS A 28 -12.11 -13.55 17.37
C LYS A 28 -10.76 -14.24 17.37
N THR A 29 -10.38 -14.87 16.25
CA THR A 29 -9.10 -15.57 16.07
C THR A 29 -8.50 -15.12 14.75
N ILE A 30 -7.26 -14.64 14.80
CA ILE A 30 -6.48 -14.28 13.61
C ILE A 30 -5.83 -15.55 13.06
N ILE A 31 -6.01 -15.79 11.76
CA ILE A 31 -5.32 -16.84 11.01
C ILE A 31 -4.21 -16.23 10.15
N SER A 32 -3.16 -17.00 9.87
CA SER A 32 -2.17 -16.55 8.89
C SER A 32 -2.82 -16.45 7.50
N SER A 33 -2.43 -15.43 6.74
CA SER A 33 -2.95 -15.17 5.41
C SER A 33 -1.86 -14.52 4.55
N ASP A 34 -1.78 -14.95 3.31
CA ASP A 34 -0.88 -14.38 2.29
C ASP A 34 -1.53 -13.18 1.56
N ALA A 35 -2.68 -12.70 2.03
CA ALA A 35 -3.36 -11.55 1.47
C ALA A 35 -2.55 -10.25 1.65
N VAL A 36 -2.77 -9.30 0.74
CA VAL A 36 -2.14 -7.97 0.77
C VAL A 36 -2.41 -7.27 2.10
N LEU A 37 -1.36 -6.68 2.67
CA LEU A 37 -1.45 -6.01 3.95
C LEU A 37 -1.97 -4.57 3.78
N ALA A 38 -3.27 -4.40 4.00
CA ALA A 38 -3.92 -3.09 4.07
C ALA A 38 -3.74 -2.42 5.45
N ARG A 39 -3.54 -1.10 5.49
CA ARG A 39 -3.55 -0.29 6.71
C ARG A 39 -4.36 0.99 6.52
N SER A 40 -5.28 1.26 7.42
CA SER A 40 -6.07 2.49 7.44
C SER A 40 -6.69 2.72 8.80
N GLU A 41 -7.41 3.83 8.96
CA GLU A 41 -8.35 3.97 10.05
C GLU A 41 -9.52 2.98 9.90
N ALA A 42 -10.13 2.61 11.03
CA ALA A 42 -11.34 1.77 11.08
C ALA A 42 -12.60 2.57 10.70
N ASN A 43 -12.71 2.95 9.44
CA ASN A 43 -13.86 3.66 8.88
C ASN A 43 -14.30 2.94 7.60
N GLN A 44 -15.57 2.51 7.55
CA GLN A 44 -16.07 1.66 6.45
C GLN A 44 -15.94 2.33 5.08
N THR A 45 -16.24 3.63 4.98
CA THR A 45 -16.06 4.39 3.73
C THR A 45 -14.61 4.39 3.29
N LYS A 46 -13.67 4.71 4.20
CA LYS A 46 -12.23 4.69 3.90
C LYS A 46 -11.71 3.30 3.52
N ILE A 47 -12.31 2.25 4.06
CA ILE A 47 -11.93 0.87 3.78
C ILE A 47 -12.38 0.46 2.38
N ILE A 48 -13.61 0.81 2.00
CA ILE A 48 -14.12 0.60 0.65
C ILE A 48 -13.25 1.38 -0.35
N GLU A 49 -12.97 2.66 -0.10
CA GLU A 49 -12.09 3.47 -0.94
C GLU A 49 -10.68 2.87 -1.04
N LEU A 50 -10.09 2.43 0.08
CA LEU A 50 -8.78 1.78 0.08
C LEU A 50 -8.78 0.51 -0.76
N TYR A 51 -9.83 -0.30 -0.67
CA TYR A 51 -9.94 -1.54 -1.42
C TYR A 51 -10.12 -1.27 -2.92
N THR A 52 -10.98 -0.33 -3.31
CA THR A 52 -11.14 0.10 -4.70
C THR A 52 -9.82 0.63 -5.26
N ASP A 53 -9.17 1.54 -4.55
CA ASP A 53 -7.90 2.12 -5.00
C ASP A 53 -6.78 1.08 -5.06
N TYR A 54 -6.77 0.08 -4.17
CA TYR A 54 -5.87 -1.06 -4.28
C TYR A 54 -6.08 -1.81 -5.62
N GLN A 55 -7.33 -2.07 -6.00
CA GLN A 55 -7.63 -2.77 -7.26
C GLN A 55 -7.14 -1.96 -8.45
N ASP A 56 -7.44 -0.66 -8.46
CA ASP A 56 -7.03 0.25 -9.53
C ASP A 56 -5.51 0.37 -9.61
N TYR A 57 -4.82 0.52 -8.48
CA TYR A 57 -3.36 0.58 -8.43
C TYR A 57 -2.72 -0.75 -8.84
N GLN A 58 -3.31 -1.89 -8.49
CA GLN A 58 -2.79 -3.19 -8.91
C GLN A 58 -2.95 -3.38 -10.43
N ILE A 59 -4.06 -2.94 -11.02
CA ILE A 59 -4.27 -2.95 -12.48
C ILE A 59 -3.23 -2.05 -13.15
N LEU A 60 -3.05 -0.82 -12.65
CA LEU A 60 -2.11 0.15 -13.20
C LEU A 60 -0.65 -0.34 -13.13
N SER A 61 -0.32 -1.09 -12.07
CA SER A 61 1.01 -1.64 -11.82
C SER A 61 1.38 -2.84 -12.70
N GLY A 62 0.41 -3.43 -13.40
CA GLY A 62 0.62 -4.59 -14.26
C GLY A 62 1.22 -5.76 -13.48
N ASP A 63 2.37 -6.27 -13.95
CA ASP A 63 3.05 -7.44 -13.36
C ASP A 63 3.72 -7.13 -12.01
N MET A 64 3.78 -5.86 -11.57
CA MET A 64 4.31 -5.52 -10.25
C MET A 64 3.27 -5.81 -9.16
N ILE A 65 3.58 -6.78 -8.30
CA ILE A 65 2.67 -7.24 -7.23
C ILE A 65 2.76 -6.30 -6.03
N ILE A 66 1.64 -5.70 -5.63
CA ILE A 66 1.50 -4.92 -4.39
C ILE A 66 1.37 -5.90 -3.23
N THR A 67 2.27 -5.80 -2.24
CA THR A 67 2.26 -6.62 -1.02
C THR A 67 1.69 -5.88 0.18
N SER A 68 1.71 -4.54 0.16
CA SER A 68 1.06 -3.74 1.19
C SER A 68 0.56 -2.39 0.66
N PHE A 69 -0.55 -1.93 1.21
CA PHE A 69 -1.07 -0.58 1.01
C PHE A 69 -1.38 0.06 2.36
N SER A 70 -0.73 1.19 2.66
CA SER A 70 -1.05 2.01 3.82
C SER A 70 -1.66 3.33 3.38
N ARG A 71 -2.86 3.62 3.89
CA ARG A 71 -3.57 4.89 3.76
C ARG A 71 -3.63 5.59 5.11
N THR A 72 -2.79 6.60 5.27
CA THR A 72 -2.94 7.63 6.32
C THR A 72 -3.38 8.92 5.62
N ASP A 73 -2.65 10.03 5.80
CA ASP A 73 -2.80 11.22 4.94
C ASP A 73 -2.07 11.07 3.60
N ILE A 74 -1.13 10.12 3.52
CA ILE A 74 -0.34 9.84 2.32
C ILE A 74 -0.42 8.36 2.00
N ASP A 75 -0.77 8.06 0.76
CA ASP A 75 -0.76 6.69 0.25
C ASP A 75 0.67 6.19 0.06
N GLN A 76 0.91 4.99 0.60
CA GLN A 76 2.18 4.29 0.52
C GLN A 76 1.93 2.84 0.09
N LEU A 77 2.63 2.43 -0.96
CA LEU A 77 2.60 1.07 -1.49
C LEU A 77 3.93 0.37 -1.23
N THR A 78 3.89 -0.94 -1.07
CA THR A 78 5.09 -1.79 -1.17
C THR A 78 4.85 -2.82 -2.25
N PHE A 79 5.82 -2.97 -3.15
CA PHE A 79 5.83 -3.97 -4.20
C PHE A 79 6.88 -5.04 -3.93
N GLU A 80 6.72 -6.22 -4.53
CA GLU A 80 7.79 -7.21 -4.56
C GLU A 80 9.04 -6.71 -5.34
N PRO A 81 10.27 -7.04 -4.90
CA PRO A 81 10.59 -7.85 -3.71
C PRO A 81 10.56 -7.07 -2.39
N ASN A 82 10.77 -5.75 -2.38
CA ASN A 82 10.55 -4.86 -1.23
C ASN A 82 10.76 -3.40 -1.69
N VAL A 83 9.95 -2.96 -2.66
CA VAL A 83 10.03 -1.60 -3.22
C VAL A 83 8.91 -0.75 -2.64
N LYS A 84 9.26 0.20 -1.79
CA LYS A 84 8.34 1.15 -1.19
C LYS A 84 8.12 2.35 -2.12
N VAL A 85 6.89 2.79 -2.28
CA VAL A 85 6.51 3.95 -3.09
C VAL A 85 5.62 4.86 -2.27
N ILE A 86 5.99 6.14 -2.18
CA ILE A 86 5.22 7.18 -1.49
C ILE A 86 4.54 8.05 -2.55
N LEU A 87 3.22 7.95 -2.69
CA LEU A 87 2.46 8.64 -3.75
C LEU A 87 2.05 10.06 -3.35
N GLY A 88 2.04 10.41 -2.07
CA GLY A 88 1.65 11.73 -1.58
C GLY A 88 0.14 11.97 -1.52
N TYR A 89 -0.25 13.24 -1.38
CA TYR A 89 -1.62 13.65 -1.04
C TYR A 89 -2.58 13.74 -2.24
N GLN A 90 -2.07 13.87 -3.47
CA GLN A 90 -2.85 14.11 -4.68
C GLN A 90 -2.16 13.49 -5.89
N GLN A 91 -2.93 13.28 -6.96
CA GLN A 91 -2.45 12.74 -8.25
C GLN A 91 -1.78 11.36 -8.10
N GLN A 92 -2.31 10.53 -7.21
CA GLN A 92 -1.72 9.25 -6.81
C GLN A 92 -1.52 8.33 -8.02
N GLU A 93 -2.54 8.18 -8.89
CA GLU A 93 -2.44 7.40 -10.13
C GLU A 93 -1.33 7.91 -11.04
N GLN A 94 -1.30 9.22 -11.35
CA GLN A 94 -0.27 9.83 -12.20
C GLN A 94 1.14 9.64 -11.62
N ARG A 95 1.26 9.69 -10.29
CA ARG A 95 2.54 9.45 -9.59
C ARG A 95 2.94 7.99 -9.61
N LEU A 96 1.98 7.07 -9.53
CA LEU A 96 2.19 5.64 -9.69
C LEU A 96 2.66 5.30 -11.12
N GLU A 97 2.03 5.85 -12.15
CA GLU A 97 2.48 5.71 -13.55
C GLU A 97 3.91 6.21 -13.76
N ARG A 98 4.22 7.39 -13.19
CA ARG A 98 5.58 7.95 -13.23
C ARG A 98 6.58 7.03 -12.53
N PHE A 99 6.21 6.43 -11.40
CA PHE A 99 7.04 5.45 -10.71
C PHE A 99 7.29 4.23 -11.59
N ILE A 100 6.26 3.62 -12.16
CA ILE A 100 6.39 2.42 -13.02
C ILE A 100 7.33 2.71 -14.21
N LYS A 101 7.18 3.88 -14.83
CA LYS A 101 8.06 4.34 -15.92
C LYS A 101 9.50 4.59 -15.47
N ALA A 102 9.72 5.07 -14.25
CA ALA A 102 11.06 5.26 -13.70
C ALA A 102 11.71 3.92 -13.30
N TYR A 103 10.96 3.04 -12.64
CA TYR A 103 11.42 1.74 -12.16
C TYR A 103 11.88 0.85 -13.31
N SER A 104 11.08 0.76 -14.39
CA SER A 104 11.43 0.01 -15.61
C SER A 104 12.74 0.47 -16.27
N LYS A 105 13.10 1.74 -16.13
CA LYS A 105 14.37 2.30 -16.63
C LYS A 105 15.55 2.05 -15.69
N LEU A 106 15.34 2.21 -14.39
CA LEU A 106 16.41 2.11 -13.40
C LEU A 106 16.81 0.66 -13.11
N LYS A 107 15.86 -0.28 -13.16
CA LYS A 107 16.05 -1.71 -12.85
C LYS A 107 16.95 -1.92 -11.61
N PRO A 108 16.58 -1.33 -10.46
CA PRO A 108 17.45 -1.31 -9.30
C PRO A 108 17.73 -2.73 -8.79
N SER A 109 18.91 -2.93 -8.20
CA SER A 109 19.37 -4.24 -7.75
C SER A 109 18.46 -4.84 -6.68
N LYS A 110 18.10 -6.11 -6.85
CA LYS A 110 17.30 -6.88 -5.87
C LYS A 110 18.05 -7.20 -4.56
N LYS A 111 19.33 -6.85 -4.45
CA LYS A 111 20.18 -7.18 -3.28
C LYS A 111 20.00 -6.24 -2.08
N ILE A 112 19.14 -5.24 -2.18
CA ILE A 112 18.95 -4.20 -1.16
C ILE A 112 17.72 -4.55 -0.33
N ASN A 113 17.82 -4.35 0.99
CA ASN A 113 16.76 -4.72 1.94
C ASN A 113 15.43 -4.04 1.60
N GLN A 114 15.41 -2.75 1.26
CA GLN A 114 14.25 -2.03 0.77
C GLN A 114 14.68 -0.87 -0.12
N ILE A 115 14.00 -0.65 -1.23
CA ILE A 115 14.23 0.54 -2.07
C ILE A 115 13.02 1.45 -1.92
N THR A 116 13.21 2.74 -1.64
CA THR A 116 12.10 3.70 -1.52
C THR A 116 12.12 4.74 -2.63
N PHE A 117 10.99 4.87 -3.34
CA PHE A 117 10.71 5.93 -4.29
C PHE A 117 9.74 6.93 -3.66
N ASP A 118 10.22 8.15 -3.41
CA ASP A 118 9.36 9.24 -2.96
C ASP A 118 8.87 10.05 -4.16
N MET A 119 7.61 9.81 -4.55
CA MET A 119 6.99 10.40 -5.74
C MET A 119 6.25 11.70 -5.43
N ARG A 120 6.42 12.27 -4.22
CA ARG A 120 5.69 13.47 -3.79
C ARG A 120 6.01 14.72 -4.60
N TYR A 121 7.10 14.70 -5.36
CA TYR A 121 7.61 15.85 -6.09
C TYR A 121 7.00 15.96 -7.50
N PRO A 122 6.50 17.15 -7.90
CA PRO A 122 5.80 17.32 -9.18
C PRO A 122 6.63 16.97 -10.43
N LYS A 123 7.94 17.26 -10.40
CA LYS A 123 8.84 17.10 -11.56
C LYS A 123 9.96 16.09 -11.37
N GLY A 124 9.96 15.36 -10.26
CA GLY A 124 11.03 14.42 -9.92
C GLY A 124 10.60 13.39 -8.88
N PHE A 125 11.56 12.68 -8.32
CA PHE A 125 11.40 11.79 -7.18
C PHE A 125 12.74 11.67 -6.45
N THR A 126 12.72 11.22 -5.20
CA THR A 126 13.95 10.78 -4.52
C THR A 126 13.98 9.26 -4.45
N LEU A 127 15.20 8.72 -4.46
CA LEU A 127 15.47 7.29 -4.38
C LEU A 127 16.37 7.04 -3.17
N SER A 128 15.98 6.14 -2.28
CA SER A 128 16.79 5.69 -1.14
C SER A 128 16.82 4.18 -1.01
N TYR A 129 17.82 3.67 -0.27
CA TYR A 129 18.17 2.26 -0.10
C TYR A 129 18.23 1.87 1.38
#